data_AF-A0A382H1I3-F1
#
_entry.id   AF-A0A382H1I3-F1
#
_cell.length_a   1.000
_cell.length_b   1.000
_cell.length_c   1.000
_cell.angle_alpha   90.00
_cell.angle_beta   90.00
_cell.angle_gamma   90.00
#
_symmetry.space_group_name_H-M   'P 1'
#
loop_
_entity.id
_entity.type
_entity.pdbx_description
1 polymer ?
#
loop_
_entity_poly.entity_id
_entity_poly.type
_entity_poly.pdbx_seq_one_letter_code
_entity_poly.pdbx_strand_id
1 'polypeptide(L)'
;MEVRNPSDLPAGVHPRVAELYQRPFFKQGTDEWLEQRYDYLTASDVGAVLGKSIFKNQDMVRAEKLRKGIPTPPTEAMMHGNKTEPEARSVYERQTGNSVIQFGLLTGSEACPFLAASVDGITTDGIVVEIKCPYSRKIIQGKIPEYNLDQVQAQLAVTDLDVAHYFEYDSKTGETNLVEVRRDKMWMKSNRRGLWDFWGGIKDLNEDSLK
;
A
#
# COMPACT_ATOMS: atom_id res chain seq x y z
N MET A 1 -15.69 10.13 -7.00
CA MET A 1 -15.07 10.24 -5.66
C MET A 1 -16.17 10.03 -4.64
N GLU A 2 -16.00 9.06 -3.75
CA GLU A 2 -16.97 8.67 -2.73
C GLU A 2 -16.66 9.35 -1.40
N VAL A 3 -17.70 9.67 -0.63
CA VAL A 3 -17.61 10.20 0.73
C VAL A 3 -18.44 9.29 1.62
N ARG A 4 -17.85 8.83 2.73
CA ARG A 4 -18.51 7.88 3.65
C ARG A 4 -19.00 8.60 4.89
N ASN A 5 -20.06 8.07 5.51
CA ASN A 5 -20.66 8.67 6.69
C ASN A 5 -19.99 8.10 7.95
N PRO A 6 -19.50 8.93 8.89
CA PRO A 6 -18.97 8.44 10.17
C PRO A 6 -19.89 7.47 10.92
N SER A 7 -21.21 7.57 10.74
CA SER A 7 -22.17 6.66 11.37
C SER A 7 -22.10 5.21 10.87
N ASP A 8 -21.42 4.97 9.75
CA ASP A 8 -21.24 3.63 9.18
C ASP A 8 -20.19 2.81 9.96
N LEU A 9 -19.40 3.46 10.82
CA LEU A 9 -18.40 2.83 11.66
C LEU A 9 -19.00 2.29 12.96
N PRO A 10 -18.56 1.11 13.44
CA PRO A 10 -18.96 0.64 14.76
C PRO A 10 -18.42 1.55 15.87
N ALA A 11 -19.05 1.47 17.06
CA ALA A 11 -18.54 2.16 18.24
C ALA A 11 -17.16 1.62 18.64
N GLY A 12 -16.29 2.49 19.16
CA GLY A 12 -14.95 2.10 19.64
C GLY A 12 -13.87 2.01 18.56
N VAL A 13 -14.16 2.38 17.30
CA VAL A 13 -13.15 2.45 16.24
C VAL A 13 -12.03 3.41 16.61
N HIS A 14 -10.79 3.00 16.31
CA HIS A 14 -9.59 3.77 16.54
C HIS A 14 -9.71 5.18 15.94
N PRO A 15 -9.39 6.26 16.69
CA PRO A 15 -9.64 7.64 16.25
C PRO A 15 -9.03 7.98 14.90
N ARG A 16 -7.80 7.50 14.65
CA ARG A 16 -7.13 7.69 13.35
C ARG A 16 -7.86 6.97 12.21
N VAL A 17 -8.42 5.80 12.45
CA VAL A 17 -9.19 5.05 11.43
C VAL A 17 -10.46 5.81 11.10
N ALA A 18 -11.16 6.34 12.12
CA ALA A 18 -12.35 7.16 11.93
C ALA A 18 -12.07 8.45 11.15
N GLU A 19 -10.92 9.09 11.36
CA GLU A 19 -10.51 10.26 10.58
C GLU A 19 -10.16 9.89 9.13
N LEU A 20 -9.37 8.83 8.91
CA LEU A 20 -9.04 8.33 7.57
C LEU A 20 -10.31 7.92 6.80
N TYR A 21 -11.32 7.37 7.49
CA TYR A 21 -12.55 6.86 6.88
C TYR A 21 -13.36 7.95 6.17
N GLN A 22 -13.32 9.17 6.72
CA GLN A 22 -14.05 10.33 6.23
C GLN A 22 -13.39 11.00 5.02
N ARG A 23 -12.13 10.67 4.73
CA ARG A 23 -11.43 11.23 3.58
C ARG A 23 -12.12 10.77 2.29
N PRO A 24 -12.39 11.69 1.36
CA PRO A 24 -12.90 11.31 0.05
C PRO A 24 -11.94 10.33 -0.63
N PHE A 25 -12.48 9.30 -1.28
CA PHE A 25 -11.66 8.27 -1.91
C PHE A 25 -12.20 7.85 -3.27
N PHE A 26 -11.33 7.30 -4.10
CA PHE A 26 -11.69 6.50 -5.25
C PHE A 26 -11.54 5.02 -4.89
N LYS A 27 -12.54 4.22 -5.23
CA LYS A 27 -12.52 2.78 -4.97
C LYS A 27 -11.30 2.15 -5.63
N GLN A 28 -10.56 1.34 -4.86
CA GLN A 28 -9.39 0.64 -5.36
C GLN A 28 -9.74 -0.23 -6.57
N GLY A 29 -8.91 -0.15 -7.62
CA GLY A 29 -9.11 -0.85 -8.88
C GLY A 29 -9.93 -0.09 -9.93
N THR A 30 -10.47 1.10 -9.63
CA THR A 30 -11.07 1.96 -10.67
C THR A 30 -10.02 2.79 -11.41
N ASP A 31 -10.39 3.29 -12.59
CA ASP A 31 -9.50 4.13 -13.40
C ASP A 31 -9.13 5.43 -12.69
N GLU A 32 -10.06 6.05 -11.95
CA GLU A 32 -9.77 7.26 -11.18
C GLU A 32 -8.78 6.99 -10.03
N TRP A 33 -8.88 5.82 -9.39
CA TRP A 33 -7.90 5.40 -8.39
C TRP A 33 -6.53 5.15 -9.02
N LEU A 34 -6.48 4.53 -10.21
CA LEU A 34 -5.23 4.36 -10.96
C LEU A 34 -4.62 5.70 -11.34
N GLU A 35 -5.44 6.64 -11.80
CA GLU A 35 -5.04 7.98 -12.21
C GLU A 35 -4.47 8.78 -11.04
N GLN A 36 -5.13 8.75 -9.88
CA GLN A 36 -4.66 9.42 -8.66
C GLN A 36 -3.26 8.97 -8.22
N ARG A 37 -2.86 7.73 -8.51
CA ARG A 37 -1.55 7.20 -8.13
C ARG A 37 -0.38 7.87 -8.85
N TYR A 38 -0.60 8.55 -9.97
CA TYR A 38 0.46 9.27 -10.67
C TYR A 38 0.87 10.57 -9.97
N ASP A 39 0.07 11.05 -9.01
CA ASP A 39 0.35 12.28 -8.28
C ASP A 39 1.25 12.08 -7.05
N TYR A 40 1.61 10.83 -6.74
CA TYR A 40 2.36 10.46 -5.55
C TYR A 40 3.39 9.36 -5.84
N LEU A 41 4.43 9.29 -5.00
CA LEU A 41 5.21 8.07 -4.85
C LEU A 41 4.41 7.08 -4.00
N THR A 42 4.03 5.95 -4.59
CA THR A 42 3.19 4.95 -3.94
C THR A 42 3.99 3.98 -3.08
N ALA A 43 3.45 3.56 -1.94
CA ALA A 43 4.12 2.68 -0.98
C ALA A 43 4.70 1.40 -1.63
N SER A 44 4.00 0.82 -2.61
CA SER A 44 4.45 -0.36 -3.36
C SER A 44 5.71 -0.14 -4.20
N ASP A 45 6.03 1.10 -4.57
CA ASP A 45 7.20 1.44 -5.38
C ASP A 45 8.41 1.86 -4.52
N VAL A 46 8.23 2.10 -3.23
CA VAL A 46 9.31 2.55 -2.33
C VAL A 46 10.47 1.56 -2.31
N GLY A 47 10.20 0.26 -2.24
CA GLY A 47 11.25 -0.76 -2.31
C GLY A 47 12.06 -0.71 -3.62
N ALA A 48 11.45 -0.34 -4.74
CA ALA A 48 12.15 -0.15 -6.01
C ALA A 48 12.99 1.12 -6.02
N VAL A 49 12.47 2.21 -5.42
CA VAL A 49 13.24 3.44 -5.26
C VAL A 49 14.44 3.26 -4.34
N LEU A 50 14.31 2.43 -3.30
CA LEU A 50 15.42 2.09 -2.40
C LEU A 50 16.37 1.01 -2.94
N GLY A 51 16.13 0.49 -4.16
CA GLY A 51 16.99 -0.50 -4.80
C GLY A 51 16.87 -1.94 -4.24
N LYS A 52 15.77 -2.24 -3.55
CA LYS A 52 15.53 -3.52 -2.85
C LYS A 52 14.45 -4.39 -3.49
N SER A 53 13.71 -3.86 -4.46
CA SER A 53 12.70 -4.63 -5.20
C SER A 53 13.34 -5.52 -6.27
N ILE A 54 12.79 -6.71 -6.41
CA ILE A 54 13.16 -7.69 -7.46
C ILE A 54 12.32 -7.54 -8.74
N PHE A 55 11.31 -6.67 -8.76
CA PHE A 55 10.34 -6.54 -9.86
C PHE A 55 10.56 -5.28 -10.69
N LYS A 56 10.94 -4.19 -10.03
CA LYS A 56 11.18 -2.86 -10.62
C LYS A 56 12.44 -2.24 -10.03
N ASN A 57 13.08 -1.40 -10.84
CA ASN A 57 14.15 -0.48 -10.42
C ASN A 57 13.66 0.98 -10.45
N GLN A 58 14.52 1.92 -10.02
CA GLN A 58 14.22 3.35 -10.01
C GLN A 58 13.80 3.91 -11.37
N ASP A 59 14.45 3.50 -12.46
CA ASP A 59 14.17 4.04 -13.79
C ASP A 59 12.81 3.58 -14.32
N MET A 60 12.41 2.35 -14.02
CA MET A 60 11.06 1.85 -14.33
C MET A 60 10.00 2.65 -13.58
N VAL A 61 10.18 2.88 -12.27
CA VAL A 61 9.26 3.71 -11.48
C VAL A 61 9.21 5.14 -12.04
N ARG A 62 10.36 5.72 -12.41
CA ARG A 62 10.43 7.06 -13.00
C ARG A 62 9.66 7.12 -14.33
N ALA A 63 9.86 6.15 -15.22
CA ALA A 63 9.16 6.09 -16.49
C ALA A 63 7.64 5.96 -16.30
N GLU A 64 7.20 5.09 -15.40
CA GLU A 64 5.79 4.95 -15.04
C GLU A 64 5.21 6.27 -14.53
N LYS A 65 5.84 6.93 -13.55
CA LYS A 65 5.33 8.17 -12.96
C LYS A 65 5.32 9.35 -13.93
N LEU A 66 6.23 9.36 -14.92
CA LEU A 66 6.23 10.32 -16.03
C LEU A 66 5.29 9.91 -17.19
N ARG A 67 4.56 8.81 -17.07
CA ARG A 67 3.70 8.23 -18.12
C ARG A 67 4.46 8.01 -19.43
N LYS A 68 5.73 7.66 -19.34
CA LYS A 68 6.59 7.36 -20.49
C LYS A 68 6.56 5.87 -20.77
N GLY A 69 6.29 5.52 -22.03
CA GLY A 69 6.21 4.15 -22.51
C GLY A 69 4.78 3.62 -22.58
N ILE A 70 4.65 2.35 -22.99
CA ILE A 70 3.36 1.68 -23.14
C ILE A 70 2.98 1.08 -21.78
N PRO A 71 1.77 1.34 -21.26
CA PRO A 71 1.26 0.68 -20.06
C PRO A 71 1.39 -0.84 -20.18
N THR A 72 2.06 -1.46 -19.22
CA THR A 72 2.21 -2.91 -19.22
C THR A 72 0.92 -3.54 -18.70
N PRO A 73 0.36 -4.55 -19.39
CA PRO A 73 -0.82 -5.24 -18.89
C PRO A 73 -0.51 -5.95 -17.56
N PRO A 74 -1.52 -6.20 -16.71
CA PRO A 74 -1.34 -6.96 -15.47
C PRO A 74 -0.74 -8.34 -15.75
N THR A 75 0.25 -8.74 -14.94
CA THR A 75 0.82 -10.10 -15.02
C THR A 75 -0.15 -11.13 -14.47
N GLU A 76 0.05 -12.42 -14.77
CA GLU A 76 -0.74 -13.51 -14.16
C GLU A 76 -0.72 -13.47 -12.64
N ALA A 77 0.43 -13.12 -12.05
CA ALA A 77 0.55 -13.00 -10.60
C ALA A 77 -0.27 -11.84 -10.03
N MET A 78 -0.33 -10.70 -10.73
CA MET A 78 -1.16 -9.56 -10.34
C MET A 78 -2.65 -9.89 -10.48
N MET A 79 -3.05 -10.53 -11.58
CA MET A 79 -4.43 -10.98 -11.79
C MET A 79 -4.86 -12.01 -10.75
N HIS A 80 -3.98 -12.97 -10.43
CA HIS A 80 -4.22 -13.95 -9.37
C HIS A 80 -4.42 -13.26 -8.02
N GLY A 81 -3.52 -12.35 -7.65
CA GLY A 81 -3.62 -11.58 -6.40
C GLY A 81 -4.95 -10.85 -6.28
N ASN A 82 -5.32 -10.06 -7.29
CA ASN A 82 -6.59 -9.32 -7.30
C ASN A 82 -7.81 -10.24 -7.16
N LYS A 83 -7.77 -11.43 -7.77
CA LYS A 83 -8.86 -12.40 -7.72
C LYS A 83 -9.00 -13.02 -6.33
N THR A 84 -7.90 -13.31 -5.64
CA THR A 84 -7.90 -14.09 -4.39
C THR A 84 -7.82 -13.23 -3.13
N GLU A 85 -7.47 -11.95 -3.23
CA GLU A 85 -7.41 -11.03 -2.09
C GLU A 85 -8.72 -10.96 -1.26
N PRO A 86 -9.94 -10.95 -1.85
CA PRO A 86 -11.17 -10.94 -1.05
C PRO A 86 -11.35 -12.19 -0.19
N GLU A 87 -10.92 -13.35 -0.71
CA GLU A 87 -10.92 -14.61 0.03
C GLU A 87 -9.87 -14.58 1.16
N ALA A 88 -8.65 -14.14 0.85
CA ALA A 88 -7.58 -13.98 1.82
C ALA A 88 -7.97 -13.04 2.97
N ARG A 89 -8.63 -11.93 2.68
CA ARG A 89 -9.16 -11.01 3.69
C ARG A 89 -10.17 -11.70 4.60
N SER A 90 -11.09 -12.46 4.01
CA SER A 90 -12.08 -13.23 4.79
C SER A 90 -11.42 -14.28 5.70
N VAL A 91 -10.34 -14.92 5.24
CA VAL A 91 -9.53 -15.85 6.06
C VAL A 91 -8.86 -15.09 7.21
N TYR A 92 -8.23 -13.95 6.92
CA TYR A 92 -7.60 -13.09 7.92
C TYR A 92 -8.59 -12.62 9.00
N GLU A 93 -9.77 -12.15 8.61
CA GLU A 93 -10.81 -11.70 9.56
C GLU A 93 -11.26 -12.85 10.46
N ARG A 94 -11.48 -14.05 9.91
CA ARG A 94 -11.82 -15.24 10.71
C ARG A 94 -10.69 -15.67 11.65
N GLN A 95 -9.44 -15.62 11.18
CA GLN A 95 -8.27 -16.05 11.96
C GLN A 95 -7.95 -15.11 13.11
N THR A 96 -8.13 -13.80 12.90
CA THR A 96 -7.75 -12.78 13.88
C THR A 96 -8.91 -12.25 14.71
N GLY A 97 -10.16 -12.45 14.25
CA GLY A 97 -11.35 -11.85 14.86
C GLY A 97 -11.50 -10.35 14.56
N ASN A 98 -10.58 -9.75 13.82
CA ASN A 98 -10.63 -8.34 13.46
C ASN A 98 -11.57 -8.11 12.26
N SER A 99 -12.32 -7.01 12.28
CA SER A 99 -13.04 -6.51 11.11
C SER A 99 -12.15 -5.56 10.31
N VAL A 100 -12.08 -5.72 8.98
CA VAL A 100 -11.23 -4.95 8.08
C VAL A 100 -12.04 -3.94 7.29
N ILE A 101 -11.69 -2.67 7.42
CA ILE A 101 -12.27 -1.56 6.65
C ILE A 101 -11.38 -1.29 5.44
N GLN A 102 -11.97 -1.28 4.24
CA GLN A 102 -11.24 -0.97 3.01
C GLN A 102 -11.13 0.54 2.77
N PHE A 103 -10.09 0.96 2.05
CA PHE A 103 -9.83 2.36 1.70
C PHE A 103 -9.48 2.49 0.21
N GLY A 104 -9.47 3.71 -0.30
CA GLY A 104 -8.84 4.03 -1.58
C GLY A 104 -7.34 4.31 -1.40
N LEU A 105 -6.81 5.22 -2.21
CA LEU A 105 -5.47 5.74 -2.00
C LEU A 105 -5.47 6.74 -0.84
N LEU A 106 -4.72 6.45 0.21
CA LEU A 106 -4.48 7.36 1.34
C LEU A 106 -3.22 8.18 1.08
N THR A 107 -3.31 9.49 1.26
CA THR A 107 -2.19 10.41 1.10
C THR A 107 -1.50 10.69 2.43
N GLY A 108 -0.18 10.84 2.39
CA GLY A 108 0.64 11.13 3.56
C GLY A 108 0.32 12.47 4.21
N SER A 109 0.73 12.63 5.46
CA SER A 109 0.63 13.91 6.18
C SER A 109 1.68 14.91 5.68
N GLU A 110 1.69 16.11 6.26
CA GLU A 110 2.73 17.14 6.03
C GLU A 110 4.17 16.64 6.22
N ALA A 111 4.38 15.56 6.98
CA ALA A 111 5.71 14.97 7.15
C ALA A 111 6.20 14.22 5.90
N CYS A 112 5.28 13.70 5.09
CA CYS A 112 5.53 12.91 3.88
C CYS A 112 4.47 13.15 2.77
N PRO A 113 4.24 14.40 2.34
CA PRO A 113 3.12 14.75 1.46
C PRO A 113 3.26 14.17 0.04
N PHE A 114 4.47 13.73 -0.31
CA PHE A 114 4.80 13.08 -1.57
C PHE A 114 4.46 11.58 -1.60
N LEU A 115 4.18 10.98 -0.45
CA LEU A 115 3.86 9.56 -0.33
C LEU A 115 2.36 9.31 -0.31
N ALA A 116 1.95 8.20 -0.90
CA ALA A 116 0.61 7.68 -0.78
C ALA A 116 0.60 6.15 -0.67
N ALA A 117 -0.44 5.59 -0.08
CA ALA A 117 -0.58 4.17 0.17
C ALA A 117 -2.00 3.70 -0.14
N SER A 118 -2.10 2.67 -0.97
CA SER A 118 -3.31 1.84 -1.03
C SER A 118 -3.06 0.67 -0.10
N VAL A 119 -3.85 0.57 0.97
CA VAL A 119 -3.79 -0.54 1.94
C VAL A 119 -4.95 -1.50 1.64
N ASP A 120 -4.74 -2.79 1.82
CA ASP A 120 -5.79 -3.78 1.57
C ASP A 120 -6.90 -3.70 2.64
N GLY A 121 -6.58 -3.09 3.78
CA GLY A 121 -7.52 -2.46 4.68
C GLY A 121 -6.87 -2.00 5.98
N ILE A 122 -7.69 -1.51 6.91
CA ILE A 122 -7.28 -1.18 8.27
C ILE A 122 -8.33 -1.77 9.22
N THR A 123 -7.89 -2.44 10.28
CA THR A 123 -8.83 -2.96 11.28
C THR A 123 -9.50 -1.83 12.06
N THR A 124 -10.63 -2.11 12.70
CA THR A 124 -11.29 -1.16 13.62
C THR A 124 -10.35 -0.66 14.71
N ASP A 125 -9.37 -1.47 15.11
CA ASP A 125 -8.43 -1.17 16.19
C ASP A 125 -7.17 -0.43 15.71
N GLY A 126 -7.07 -0.10 14.42
CA GLY A 126 -5.95 0.68 13.88
C GLY A 126 -4.77 -0.15 13.42
N ILE A 127 -4.98 -1.40 13.00
CA ILE A 127 -3.93 -2.24 12.42
C ILE A 127 -4.04 -2.18 10.89
N VAL A 128 -3.00 -1.71 10.22
CA VAL A 128 -2.91 -1.76 8.74
C VAL A 128 -2.84 -3.21 8.29
N VAL A 129 -3.56 -3.59 7.25
CA VAL A 129 -3.51 -4.95 6.68
C VAL A 129 -2.94 -4.88 5.27
N GLU A 130 -1.87 -5.64 5.06
CA GLU A 130 -1.24 -5.86 3.75
C GLU A 130 -1.32 -7.34 3.42
N ILE A 131 -2.06 -7.69 2.38
CA ILE A 131 -2.36 -9.04 1.94
C ILE A 131 -1.50 -9.37 0.71
N LYS A 132 -0.93 -10.57 0.71
CA LYS A 132 -0.30 -11.17 -0.47
C LYS A 132 -0.88 -12.54 -0.73
N CYS A 133 -1.26 -12.76 -1.98
CA CYS A 133 -1.67 -14.06 -2.47
C CYS A 133 -0.61 -14.55 -3.47
N PRO A 134 0.37 -15.36 -3.03
CA PRO A 134 1.46 -15.80 -3.90
C PRO A 134 0.95 -16.65 -5.06
N TYR A 135 1.33 -16.31 -6.29
CA TYR A 135 0.95 -17.11 -7.46
C TYR A 135 1.66 -18.47 -7.52
N SER A 136 2.99 -18.45 -7.31
CA SER A 136 3.86 -19.63 -7.48
C SER A 136 4.91 -19.80 -6.39
N ARG A 137 5.33 -18.73 -5.70
CA ARG A 137 6.29 -18.84 -4.60
C ARG A 137 5.62 -19.47 -3.38
N LYS A 138 6.39 -20.25 -2.61
CA LYS A 138 5.93 -20.78 -1.33
C LYS A 138 5.90 -19.69 -0.26
N ILE A 139 4.99 -19.85 0.68
CA ILE A 139 4.96 -19.05 1.91
C ILE A 139 6.13 -19.49 2.80
N ILE A 140 6.77 -18.53 3.46
CA ILE A 140 7.83 -18.81 4.44
C ILE A 140 7.36 -18.25 5.77
N GLN A 141 7.06 -19.15 6.71
CA GLN A 141 6.49 -18.81 8.00
C GLN A 141 7.34 -17.81 8.79
N GLY A 142 6.70 -16.75 9.31
CA GLY A 142 7.35 -15.71 10.10
C GLY A 142 8.30 -14.81 9.31
N LYS A 143 8.26 -14.84 7.98
CA LYS A 143 9.12 -14.01 7.11
C LYS A 143 8.29 -13.03 6.29
N ILE A 144 8.92 -11.91 5.99
CA ILE A 144 8.45 -10.89 5.07
C ILE A 144 9.60 -10.59 4.08
N PRO A 145 9.35 -10.56 2.76
CA PRO A 145 10.35 -10.08 1.80
C PRO A 145 10.75 -8.63 2.09
N GLU A 146 12.02 -8.27 1.92
CA GLU A 146 12.51 -6.93 2.30
C GLU A 146 11.76 -5.79 1.61
N TYR A 147 11.47 -5.94 0.31
CA TYR A 147 10.68 -4.95 -0.44
C TYR A 147 9.23 -4.80 0.07
N ASN A 148 8.64 -5.87 0.63
CA ASN A 148 7.33 -5.78 1.30
C ASN A 148 7.46 -5.10 2.66
N LEU A 149 8.58 -5.27 3.38
CA LEU A 149 8.80 -4.56 4.62
C LEU A 149 8.88 -3.04 4.41
N ASP A 150 9.59 -2.59 3.37
CA ASP A 150 9.64 -1.16 3.01
C ASP A 150 8.26 -0.63 2.60
N GLN A 151 7.47 -1.42 1.87
CA GLN A 151 6.08 -1.07 1.54
C GLN A 151 5.24 -0.90 2.82
N VAL A 152 5.32 -1.85 3.75
CA VAL A 152 4.56 -1.82 5.01
C VAL A 152 4.98 -0.63 5.88
N GLN A 153 6.28 -0.33 5.98
CA GLN A 153 6.75 0.85 6.71
C GLN A 153 6.27 2.16 6.06
N ALA A 154 6.21 2.23 4.73
CA ALA A 154 5.63 3.37 4.02
C ALA A 154 4.12 3.52 4.32
N GLN A 155 3.37 2.41 4.35
CA GLN A 155 1.95 2.40 4.70
C GLN A 155 1.72 2.90 6.14
N LEU A 156 2.51 2.43 7.11
CA LEU A 156 2.46 2.90 8.49
C LEU A 156 2.78 4.40 8.61
N ALA A 157 3.74 4.88 7.82
CA ALA A 157 4.07 6.30 7.80
C ALA A 157 2.97 7.17 7.18
N VAL A 158 2.31 6.72 6.10
CA VAL A 158 1.20 7.43 5.44
C VAL A 158 -0.05 7.44 6.32
N THR A 159 -0.41 6.29 6.88
CA THR A 159 -1.60 6.14 7.72
C THR A 159 -1.42 6.74 9.10
N ASP A 160 -0.19 6.98 9.54
CA ASP A 160 0.14 7.41 10.90
C ASP A 160 -0.38 6.43 11.98
N LEU A 161 -0.31 5.13 11.67
CA LEU A 161 -0.64 4.02 12.57
C LEU A 161 0.63 3.30 13.00
N ASP A 162 0.58 2.59 14.13
CA ASP A 162 1.78 2.01 14.76
C ASP A 162 2.03 0.54 14.43
N VAL A 163 1.00 -0.17 13.94
CA VAL A 163 1.05 -1.62 13.71
C VAL A 163 0.44 -1.97 12.36
N ALA A 164 1.09 -2.90 11.66
CA ALA A 164 0.57 -3.54 10.47
C ALA A 164 0.62 -5.06 10.63
N HIS A 165 -0.30 -5.74 9.99
CA HIS A 165 -0.27 -7.17 9.75
C HIS A 165 0.05 -7.41 8.27
N TYR A 166 1.20 -8.03 8.03
CA TYR A 166 1.51 -8.63 6.75
C TYR A 166 0.94 -10.05 6.73
N PHE A 167 -0.02 -10.29 5.85
CA PHE A 167 -0.73 -11.54 5.74
C PHE A 167 -0.52 -12.17 4.37
N GLU A 168 -0.17 -13.44 4.36
CA GLU A 168 -0.08 -14.23 3.14
C GLU A 168 -1.11 -15.34 3.15
N TYR A 169 -1.71 -15.60 1.99
CA TYR A 169 -2.66 -16.68 1.80
C TYR A 169 -2.45 -17.37 0.46
N ASP A 170 -2.24 -18.69 0.49
CA ASP A 170 -2.26 -19.52 -0.69
C ASP A 170 -3.64 -20.19 -0.83
N SER A 171 -4.45 -19.69 -1.77
CA SER A 171 -5.80 -20.20 -2.01
C SER A 171 -5.85 -21.65 -2.51
N LYS A 172 -4.71 -22.21 -2.95
CA LYS A 172 -4.64 -23.59 -3.46
C LYS A 172 -4.44 -24.60 -2.33
N THR A 173 -3.68 -24.21 -1.30
CA THR A 173 -3.28 -25.09 -0.20
C THR A 173 -3.97 -24.75 1.12
N GLY A 174 -4.51 -23.53 1.24
CA GLY A 174 -5.01 -22.98 2.49
C GLY A 174 -3.91 -22.51 3.45
N GLU A 175 -2.64 -22.55 3.04
CA GLU A 175 -1.52 -22.08 3.87
C GLU A 175 -1.62 -20.57 4.11
N THR A 176 -1.34 -20.16 5.34
CA THR A 176 -1.28 -18.75 5.75
C THR A 176 0.05 -18.41 6.40
N ASN A 177 0.42 -17.14 6.37
CA ASN A 177 1.47 -16.55 7.21
C ASN A 177 0.98 -15.20 7.71
N LEU A 178 1.13 -14.93 9.00
CA LEU A 178 0.74 -13.67 9.62
C LEU A 178 1.93 -13.12 10.40
N VAL A 179 2.41 -11.94 10.01
CA VAL A 179 3.54 -11.26 10.64
C VAL A 179 3.11 -9.87 11.09
N GLU A 180 3.21 -9.61 12.40
CA GLU A 180 3.07 -8.27 12.95
C GLU A 180 4.32 -7.43 12.64
N VAL A 181 4.12 -6.26 12.06
CA VAL A 181 5.16 -5.27 11.78
C VAL A 181 4.84 -4.00 12.55
N ARG A 182 5.78 -3.59 13.42
CA ARG A 182 5.68 -2.32 14.15
C ARG A 182 6.33 -1.20 13.36
N ARG A 183 5.76 0.00 13.47
CA ARG A 183 6.28 1.20 12.83
C ARG A 183 7.68 1.50 13.34
N ASP A 184 8.62 1.53 12.41
CA ASP A 184 9.97 2.02 12.67
C ASP A 184 10.03 3.51 12.35
N LYS A 185 10.08 4.33 13.41
CA LYS A 185 10.18 5.79 13.26
C LYS A 185 11.50 6.22 12.59
N MET A 186 12.55 5.40 12.69
CA MET A 186 13.82 5.67 12.03
C MET A 186 13.77 5.33 10.54
N TRP A 187 12.90 4.41 10.11
CA TRP A 187 12.76 4.08 8.69
C TRP A 187 12.42 5.32 7.86
N MET A 188 11.39 6.09 8.25
CA MET A 188 11.05 7.32 7.54
C MET A 188 12.18 8.33 7.62
N LYS A 189 12.79 8.51 8.79
CA LYS A 189 13.91 9.46 8.96
C LYS A 189 15.11 9.14 8.05
N SER A 190 15.44 7.87 7.90
CA SER A 190 16.58 7.41 7.10
C SER A 190 16.30 7.46 5.60
N ASN A 191 15.06 7.16 5.18
CA ASN A 191 14.72 7.03 3.77
C ASN A 191 14.11 8.31 3.16
N ARG A 192 13.59 9.23 3.98
CA ARG A 192 12.84 10.42 3.52
C ARG A 192 13.59 11.21 2.46
N ARG A 193 14.89 11.48 2.67
CA ARG A 193 15.67 12.28 1.71
C ARG A 193 15.76 11.59 0.35
N GLY A 194 16.14 10.31 0.30
CA GLY A 194 16.27 9.59 -0.98
C GLY A 194 14.93 9.48 -1.72
N LEU A 195 13.84 9.22 -1.00
CA LEU A 195 12.50 9.15 -1.60
C LEU A 195 11.99 10.52 -2.06
N TRP A 196 12.28 11.58 -1.30
CA TRP A 196 11.94 12.96 -1.64
C TRP A 196 12.72 13.43 -2.88
N ASP A 197 14.04 13.22 -2.90
CA ASP A 197 14.90 13.64 -4.01
C ASP A 197 14.49 12.92 -5.30
N PHE A 198 14.15 11.62 -5.23
CA PHE A 198 13.60 10.88 -6.35
C PHE A 198 12.28 11.47 -6.86
N TRP A 199 11.35 11.79 -5.95
CA TRP A 199 10.05 12.33 -6.32
C TRP A 199 10.12 13.76 -6.87
N GLY A 200 10.96 14.61 -6.26
CA GLY A 200 11.23 15.97 -6.74
C GLY A 200 11.72 15.96 -8.18
N GLY A 201 12.68 15.08 -8.51
CA GLY A 201 13.17 14.94 -9.89
C GLY A 201 12.09 14.51 -10.91
N ILE A 202 11.01 13.84 -10.49
CA ILE A 202 9.87 13.54 -11.37
C ILE A 202 9.04 14.81 -11.62
N LYS A 203 8.80 15.63 -10.59
CA LYS A 203 8.01 16.87 -10.72
C LYS A 203 8.72 17.89 -11.59
N ASP A 204 10.03 18.07 -11.41
CA ASP A 204 10.84 18.99 -12.23
C ASP A 204 10.77 18.63 -13.72
N LEU A 205 10.89 17.34 -14.05
CA LEU A 205 10.81 16.85 -15.43
C LEU A 205 9.42 17.01 -16.06
N ASN A 206 8.35 16.94 -15.28
CA ASN A 206 6.99 17.20 -15.77
C ASN A 206 6.79 18.68 -16.09
N GLU A 207 7.29 19.58 -15.23
CA GLU A 207 7.21 21.03 -15.45
C GLU A 207 7.98 21.48 -16.70
N ASP A 208 9.15 20.90 -16.96
CA ASP A 208 9.94 21.22 -18.15
C ASP A 208 9.35 20.64 -19.45
N SER A 209 8.54 19.59 -19.38
CA SER A 209 7.83 19.05 -20.57
C SER A 209 6.59 19.86 -20.99
N LEU A 210 6.17 20.81 -20.15
CA LEU A 210 5.03 21.71 -20.38
C LEU A 210 5.47 23.11 -20.85
N LYS A 211 6.78 23.38 -20.92
CA LYS A 211 7.37 24.61 -21.48
C LYS A 211 7.79 24.39 -22.93
#